data_AF-A0A4P8YLP3-F1
#
_entry.id   AF-A0A4P8YLP3-F1
#
_cell.length_a   1.000
_cell.length_b   1.000
_cell.length_c   1.000
_cell.angle_alpha   90.00
_cell.angle_beta   90.00
_cell.angle_gamma   90.00
#
_symmetry.space_group_name_H-M   'P 1'
#
loop_
_entity.id
_entity.type
_entity.pdbx_description
1 polymer ?
#
loop_
_entity_poly.entity_id
_entity_poly.type
_entity_poly.pdbx_seq_one_letter_code
_entity_poly.pdbx_strand_id
1 'polypeptide(L)' 'MRAIILSLAFLVAGCSSLIEPQDPVCEAVAMIGGQHTTVHIYGVRSVANQTQYKAGYPFNWRWVSKGNFVSSTCQK' A
#
# COMPACT_ATOMS: atom_id res chain seq x y z
N MET A 1 -4.86 32.28 -38.98
CA MET A 1 -4.50 30.86 -38.70
C MET A 1 -3.10 30.77 -38.06
N ARG A 2 -2.89 31.24 -36.83
CA ARG A 2 -1.62 31.02 -36.08
C ARG A 2 -1.78 31.00 -34.55
N ALA A 3 -2.90 31.50 -34.00
CA ALA A 3 -3.08 31.66 -32.56
C ALA A 3 -3.95 30.57 -31.88
N ILE A 4 -4.27 29.46 -32.54
CA ILE A 4 -5.12 28.40 -31.96
C ILE A 4 -4.28 27.25 -31.37
N ILE A 5 -2.98 27.18 -31.69
CA ILE A 5 -2.12 26.04 -31.31
C ILE A 5 -1.58 26.18 -29.86
N LEU A 6 -1.61 27.38 -29.27
CA LEU A 6 -1.01 27.65 -27.96
C LEU A 6 -1.92 27.37 -26.75
N SER A 7 -3.23 27.18 -26.95
CA SER A 7 -4.20 27.00 -25.85
C SER A 7 -4.45 25.53 -25.47
N LEU A 8 -3.95 24.56 -26.25
CA LEU A 8 -4.22 23.13 -26.03
C LEU A 8 -3.17 22.41 -25.15
N ALA A 9 -2.10 23.10 -24.75
CA ALA A 9 -1.02 22.49 -23.96
C ALA A 9 -1.31 22.44 -22.44
N PHE A 10 -2.29 23.21 -21.95
CA PHE A 10 -2.58 23.30 -20.51
C PHE A 10 -3.46 22.17 -19.95
N LEU A 11 -4.04 21.33 -20.82
CA LEU A 11 -4.94 20.25 -20.39
C LEU A 11 -4.21 18.94 -20.05
N VAL A 12 -2.89 18.88 -20.18
CA VAL A 12 -2.09 17.67 -19.89
C VAL A 12 -1.49 17.68 -18.47
N ALA A 13 -1.80 18.66 -17.63
CA ALA A 13 -1.49 18.62 -16.19
C ALA A 13 -2.50 17.72 -15.45
N GLY A 14 -2.58 16.45 -15.85
CA GLY A 14 -3.47 15.45 -15.27
C GLY A 14 -2.70 14.20 -14.86
N CYS A 15 -2.85 13.81 -13.59
CA CYS A 15 -2.44 12.54 -12.98
C CYS A 15 -0.97 12.39 -12.57
N SER A 16 -0.49 13.29 -11.72
CA SER A 16 0.37 12.87 -10.61
C SER A 16 -0.48 12.90 -9.35
N SER A 17 -1.47 12.01 -9.24
CA SER A 17 -2.13 11.78 -7.97
C SER A 17 -1.06 11.30 -7.01
N LEU A 18 -0.66 12.21 -6.13
CA LEU A 18 0.18 12.04 -4.96
C LEU A 18 0.19 10.58 -4.51
N ILE A 19 1.32 9.92 -4.73
CA ILE A 19 1.73 8.86 -3.80
C ILE A 19 2.12 9.63 -2.54
N GLU A 20 1.11 10.03 -1.76
CA GLU A 20 1.34 10.54 -0.42
C GLU A 20 2.09 9.41 0.29
N PRO A 21 3.30 9.65 0.84
CA PRO A 21 3.99 8.65 1.62
C PRO A 21 3.07 8.25 2.77
N GLN A 22 2.47 7.06 2.66
CA GLN A 22 1.64 6.51 3.71
C GLN A 22 2.60 6.03 4.79
N ASP A 23 2.61 6.65 5.96
CA ASP A 23 3.31 6.07 7.09
C ASP A 23 2.67 4.71 7.45
N PRO A 24 3.48 3.71 7.82
CA PRO A 24 2.93 2.44 8.23
C PRO A 24 2.11 2.60 9.50
N VAL A 25 0.92 2.01 9.52
CA VAL A 25 0.01 2.04 10.68
C VAL A 25 0.47 1.11 11.80
N CYS A 26 1.20 0.05 11.45
CA CYS A 26 1.76 -0.93 12.37
C CYS A 26 2.79 -1.81 11.67
N GLU A 27 3.38 -2.75 12.41
CA GLU A 27 4.33 -3.73 11.90
C GLU A 27 3.82 -5.15 12.15
N ALA A 28 4.21 -6.05 11.27
CA ALA A 28 3.98 -7.48 11.41
C ALA A 28 5.26 -8.25 11.07
N VAL A 29 5.44 -9.41 11.66
CA VAL A 29 6.57 -10.30 11.37
C VAL A 29 6.07 -11.44 10.50
N ALA A 30 6.69 -11.65 9.34
CA ALA A 30 6.41 -12.78 8.45
C ALA A 30 7.61 -13.74 8.38
N MET A 31 7.35 -15.01 8.10
CA MET A 31 8.38 -16.00 7.76
C MET A 31 8.64 -15.98 6.26
N ILE A 32 9.78 -15.44 5.84
CA ILE A 32 10.16 -15.37 4.43
C ILE A 32 11.52 -16.06 4.28
N GLY A 33 11.58 -17.10 3.46
CA GLY A 33 12.81 -17.88 3.26
C GLY A 33 13.37 -18.52 4.53
N GLY A 34 12.51 -18.82 5.52
CA GLY A 34 12.93 -19.36 6.82
C GLY A 34 13.41 -18.33 7.83
N GLN A 35 13.38 -17.03 7.50
CA GLN A 35 13.78 -15.95 8.40
C GLN A 35 12.58 -15.11 8.84
N HIS A 36 12.62 -14.63 10.09
CA HIS A 36 11.69 -13.63 10.59
C HIS A 36 12.00 -12.29 9.92
N THR A 37 11.04 -11.73 9.20
CA THR A 37 11.17 -10.43 8.53
C THR A 37 10.08 -9.48 9.01
N THR A 38 10.49 -8.29 9.45
CA THR A 38 9.56 -7.22 9.78
C THR A 38 8.98 -6.63 8.49
N VAL A 39 7.66 -6.52 8.47
CA VAL A 39 6.86 -6.05 7.36
C VAL A 39 6.00 -4.90 7.85
N HIS A 40 6.15 -3.76 7.19
CA HIS A 40 5.32 -2.59 7.45
C HIS A 40 3.90 -2.80 6.90
N ILE A 41 2.91 -2.51 7.73
CA ILE A 41 1.49 -2.62 7.39
C ILE A 41 0.93 -1.21 7.19
N TYR A 42 0.22 -1.00 6.09
CA TYR A 42 -0.34 0.30 5.66
C TYR A 42 -1.87 0.33 5.73
N GLY A 43 -2.49 -0.70 6.30
CA GLY A 43 -3.94 -0.77 6.48
C GLY A 43 -4.39 -2.11 7.02
N VAL A 44 -5.49 -2.08 7.78
CA VAL A 44 -6.13 -3.26 8.35
C VAL A 44 -7.59 -3.25 7.94
N ARG A 45 -8.12 -4.39 7.48
CA ARG A 45 -9.55 -4.54 7.15
C ARG A 45 -10.06 -5.92 7.54
N SER A 46 -11.37 -6.06 7.68
CA SER A 46 -12.04 -7.35 7.82
C SER A 46 -12.88 -7.64 6.58
N VAL A 47 -12.68 -8.79 5.94
CA VAL A 47 -13.47 -9.26 4.79
C VAL A 47 -13.91 -10.69 5.08
N ALA A 48 -15.22 -10.94 5.02
CA ALA A 48 -15.79 -12.27 5.31
C ALA A 48 -15.29 -12.86 6.66
N ASN A 49 -15.32 -12.05 7.72
CA ASN A 49 -14.83 -12.40 9.07
C ASN A 49 -13.32 -12.71 9.18
N GLN A 50 -12.53 -12.43 8.13
CA GLN A 50 -11.08 -12.58 8.15
C GLN A 50 -10.38 -11.22 8.13
N THR A 51 -9.45 -11.00 9.06
CA THR A 51 -8.61 -9.81 9.07
C THR A 51 -7.52 -9.91 8.01
N GLN A 52 -7.38 -8.87 7.19
CA GLN A 52 -6.37 -8.71 6.17
C GLN A 52 -5.53 -7.47 6.44
N TYR A 53 -4.23 -7.57 6.18
CA TYR A 53 -3.27 -6.50 6.29
C TYR A 53 -2.81 -6.06 4.90
N LYS A 54 -2.76 -4.75 4.66
CA LYS A 54 -2.16 -4.17 3.46
C LYS A 54 -0.65 -4.10 3.69
N ALA A 55 0.06 -5.16 3.33
CA ALA A 55 1.46 -5.34 3.66
C ALA A 55 2.37 -4.75 2.59
N GLY A 56 3.40 -4.00 2.99
CA GLY A 56 4.43 -3.46 2.11
C GLY A 56 5.35 -4.53 1.54
N TYR A 57 6.61 -4.20 1.28
CA TYR A 57 7.61 -5.17 0.84
C TYR A 57 7.75 -6.33 1.86
N PRO A 58 7.85 -7.61 1.42
CA PRO A 58 7.90 -8.09 0.03
C PRO A 58 6.53 -8.41 -0.59
N PHE A 59 5.43 -8.09 0.08
CA PHE A 59 4.06 -8.37 -0.37
C PHE A 59 3.49 -7.36 -1.37
N ASN A 60 4.26 -6.33 -1.75
CA ASN A 60 3.92 -5.36 -2.79
C ASN A 60 2.56 -4.65 -2.59
N TRP A 61 2.29 -4.18 -1.36
CA TRP A 61 1.07 -3.45 -0.98
C TRP A 61 -0.23 -4.21 -1.21
N ARG A 62 -0.15 -5.56 -1.29
CA ARG A 62 -1.30 -6.44 -1.42
C ARG A 62 -1.99 -6.65 -0.08
N TRP A 63 -3.27 -6.97 -0.15
CA TRP A 63 -4.03 -7.44 1.01
C TRP A 63 -3.72 -8.91 1.26
N VAL A 64 -3.12 -9.18 2.41
CA VAL A 64 -2.68 -10.52 2.82
C VAL A 64 -3.40 -10.87 4.12
N SER A 65 -3.85 -12.12 4.26
CA SER A 65 -4.50 -12.57 5.49
C SER A 65 -3.56 -12.46 6.69
N LYS A 66 -4.07 -11.99 7.84
CA LYS A 66 -3.34 -11.92 9.12
C LYS A 66 -2.61 -13.23 9.44
N GLY A 67 -3.16 -14.38 9.04
CA GLY A 67 -2.55 -15.70 9.28
C GLY A 67 -1.22 -15.96 8.56
N ASN A 68 -0.80 -15.11 7.61
CA ASN A 68 0.51 -15.21 6.97
C ASN A 68 1.64 -14.56 7.79
N PHE A 69 1.30 -13.94 8.92
CA PHE A 69 2.23 -13.28 9.83
C PHE A 69 2.32 -14.06 11.14
N VAL A 70 3.54 -14.19 11.66
CA VAL A 70 3.86 -14.85 12.93
C VAL A 70 3.39 -14.00 14.11
N SER A 71 3.54 -12.68 14.01
CA SER A 71 3.12 -11.71 15.01
C SER A 71 2.80 -10.37 14.36
N SER A 72 2.04 -9.52 15.07
CA SER A 72 1.75 -8.16 14.62
C SER A 72 1.49 -7.21 15.77
N THR A 73 1.94 -5.96 15.66
CA THR A 73 1.60 -4.86 16.59
C THR A 73 0.28 -4.17 16.22
N CYS A 74 -0.34 -4.58 15.12
CA CYS A 74 -1.60 -4.03 14.63
C CYS A 74 -2.76 -4.28 15.59
N GLN A 75 -3.46 -3.21 15.97
CA GLN A 75 -4.77 -3.30 16.61
C GLN A 75 -5.82 -3.65 15.55
N LYS A 76 -6.79 -4.48 15.93
CA LYS A 76 -7.81 -5.02 15.02
C LYS A 76 -8.95 -4.03 14.83
#